data_AF-A0A420DL50-F1
#
_entry.id   AF-A0A420DL50-F1
#
_cell.length_a   1.000
_cell.length_b   1.000
_cell.length_c   1.000
_cell.angle_alpha   90.00
_cell.angle_beta   90.00
_cell.angle_gamma   90.00
#
_symmetry.space_group_name_H-M   'P 1'
#
loop_
_entity.id
_entity.type
_entity.pdbx_description
1 polymer ?
#
loop_
_entity_poly.entity_id
_entity_poly.type
_entity_poly.pdbx_seq_one_letter_code
_entity_poly.pdbx_strand_id
1 'polypeptide(L)'
;MFNNQLKLNTMKKNYTIKGILALMLITFISNTTNAQIRIVEVDPAAETVKIHNYGGSTVNIANYRLCSLIAYRTLSSQTTVQSGSLNLGPNQDVVVSINGGGYLNDTAADLGLYLATGSFGDATRMVDFMQWGSGGNGRESVAVTKGIWTAGTFVNVSPPYEYTGNGGQNGASFWDTLLGIDDFENSSSFSVYPNPTDSMLNIQLKSGISNGNLEVFDILGKLVLSQGLNSENLSEINVAHLNSGLYLIKISAEDKSETQRFIKN
;
A
#
# COMPACT_ATOMS: atom_id res chain seq x y z
N MET A 1 92.63 -16.90 21.39
CA MET A 1 91.65 -18.01 21.47
C MET A 1 90.44 -17.64 20.61
N PHE A 2 89.94 -18.63 19.87
CA PHE A 2 89.18 -18.52 18.62
C PHE A 2 87.74 -17.99 18.72
N ASN A 3 87.34 -17.33 17.64
CA ASN A 3 85.98 -17.02 17.19
C ASN A 3 85.23 -18.31 16.82
N ASN A 4 83.92 -18.45 17.09
CA ASN A 4 83.04 -19.20 16.17
C ASN A 4 81.53 -18.99 16.37
N GLN A 5 80.88 -18.81 15.22
CA GLN A 5 79.46 -18.70 14.92
C GLN A 5 78.67 -19.97 15.25
N LEU A 6 77.35 -19.88 15.49
CA LEU A 6 76.46 -21.00 15.20
C LEU A 6 75.06 -20.55 14.72
N LYS A 7 74.65 -21.28 13.68
CA LYS A 7 73.61 -21.01 12.69
C LYS A 7 72.19 -21.37 13.18
N LEU A 8 71.26 -20.66 12.58
CA LEU A 8 69.83 -20.95 12.45
C LEU A 8 69.57 -22.36 11.91
N ASN A 9 68.60 -23.09 12.48
CA ASN A 9 68.00 -24.27 11.86
C ASN A 9 66.47 -24.21 11.98
N THR A 10 65.83 -24.13 10.82
CA THR A 10 64.37 -24.18 10.58
C THR A 10 63.80 -25.57 10.76
N MET A 11 62.60 -25.69 11.34
CA MET A 11 61.67 -26.80 11.05
C MET A 11 60.25 -26.28 10.86
N LYS A 12 59.71 -26.50 9.65
CA LYS A 12 58.32 -26.25 9.25
C LYS A 12 57.41 -27.31 9.88
N LYS A 13 56.33 -26.91 10.56
CA LYS A 13 55.22 -27.81 10.90
C LYS A 13 54.16 -27.77 9.80
N ASN A 14 53.94 -28.92 9.17
CA ASN A 14 52.87 -29.16 8.21
C ASN A 14 51.56 -29.36 8.98
N TYR A 15 50.53 -28.56 8.69
CA TYR A 15 49.16 -28.80 9.14
C TYR A 15 48.33 -29.28 7.96
N THR A 16 47.94 -30.56 7.98
CA THR A 16 46.94 -31.14 7.07
C THR A 16 45.55 -30.60 7.42
N ILE A 17 44.98 -29.79 6.53
CA ILE A 17 43.59 -29.29 6.60
C ILE A 17 42.67 -30.47 6.29
N LYS A 18 41.97 -31.00 7.31
CA LYS A 18 40.77 -31.81 7.10
C LYS A 18 39.59 -30.84 7.03
N GLY A 19 39.05 -30.65 5.82
CA GLY A 19 37.85 -29.85 5.60
C GLY A 19 36.64 -30.46 6.30
N ILE A 20 36.05 -29.73 7.23
CA ILE A 20 34.72 -30.03 7.77
C ILE A 20 33.74 -29.24 6.90
N LEU A 21 33.02 -29.96 6.03
CA LEU A 21 31.89 -29.40 5.30
C LEU A 21 30.72 -29.27 6.30
N ALA A 22 30.57 -28.09 6.92
CA ALA A 22 29.41 -27.79 7.73
C ALA A 22 28.22 -27.54 6.78
N LEU A 23 27.37 -28.54 6.61
CA LEU A 23 26.08 -28.39 5.94
C LEU A 23 25.20 -27.50 6.85
N MET A 24 25.19 -26.19 6.60
CA MET A 24 24.21 -25.29 7.22
C MET A 24 22.83 -25.71 6.72
N LEU A 25 22.10 -26.47 7.52
CA LEU A 25 20.67 -26.62 7.39
C LEU A 25 20.08 -25.22 7.61
N ILE A 26 19.76 -24.50 6.53
CA ILE A 26 18.90 -23.31 6.62
C ILE A 26 17.54 -23.85 7.06
N THR A 27 17.31 -23.87 8.37
CA THR A 27 15.96 -23.98 8.89
C THR A 27 15.22 -22.76 8.38
N PHE A 28 14.43 -22.94 7.33
CA PHE A 28 13.31 -22.04 7.07
C PHE A 28 12.45 -22.08 8.33
N ILE A 29 12.66 -21.10 9.21
CA ILE A 29 11.64 -20.75 10.19
C ILE A 29 10.49 -20.28 9.31
N SER A 30 9.56 -21.18 9.03
CA SER A 30 8.23 -20.80 8.58
C SER A 30 7.69 -19.91 9.69
N ASN A 31 7.86 -18.58 9.54
CA ASN A 31 7.12 -17.64 10.35
C ASN A 31 5.66 -17.98 10.07
N THR A 32 4.99 -18.64 11.02
CA THR A 32 3.55 -18.80 10.99
C THR A 32 2.99 -17.41 11.22
N THR A 33 2.86 -16.65 10.15
CA THR A 33 2.35 -15.28 10.15
C THR A 33 0.84 -15.35 10.35
N ASN A 34 0.40 -15.25 11.61
CA ASN A 34 -1.02 -15.08 11.94
C ASN A 34 -1.61 -13.86 11.21
N ALA A 35 -2.93 -13.82 11.08
CA ALA A 35 -3.62 -12.65 10.56
C ALA A 35 -3.36 -11.43 11.46
N GLN A 36 -3.23 -10.26 10.84
CA GLN A 36 -3.00 -8.98 11.52
C GLN A 36 -3.92 -7.95 10.90
N ILE A 37 -5.09 -7.82 11.51
CA ILE A 37 -6.18 -6.99 10.98
C ILE A 37 -6.07 -5.58 11.51
N ARG A 38 -6.20 -4.61 10.61
CA ARG A 38 -6.06 -3.18 10.89
C ARG A 38 -7.15 -2.39 10.18
N ILE A 39 -7.66 -1.37 10.85
CA ILE A 39 -8.35 -0.28 10.18
C ILE A 39 -7.26 0.54 9.49
N VAL A 40 -7.45 0.84 8.20
CA VAL A 40 -6.45 1.61 7.43
C VAL A 40 -7.02 2.84 6.77
N GLU A 41 -8.34 2.93 6.57
CA GLU A 41 -8.97 4.20 6.19
C GLU A 41 -10.30 4.38 6.89
N VAL A 42 -10.62 5.62 7.22
CA VAL A 42 -11.91 6.02 7.79
C VAL A 42 -12.36 7.32 7.15
N ASP A 43 -13.53 7.29 6.50
CA ASP A 43 -14.20 8.48 6.01
C ASP A 43 -15.50 8.68 6.82
N PRO A 44 -15.52 9.61 7.79
CA PRO A 44 -16.71 9.92 8.56
C PRO A 44 -17.87 10.47 7.71
N ALA A 45 -17.58 11.21 6.63
CA ALA A 45 -18.59 11.83 5.79
C ALA A 45 -19.26 10.80 4.85
N ALA A 46 -18.47 9.87 4.31
CA ALA A 46 -18.97 8.77 3.48
C ALA A 46 -19.45 7.55 4.29
N GLU A 47 -19.21 7.54 5.61
CA GLU A 47 -19.43 6.40 6.51
C GLU A 47 -18.71 5.11 6.07
N THR A 48 -17.51 5.24 5.51
CA THR A 48 -16.74 4.11 5.01
C THR A 48 -15.54 3.81 5.90
N VAL A 49 -15.19 2.52 5.95
CA VAL A 49 -14.03 2.00 6.66
C VAL A 49 -13.32 0.99 5.77
N LYS A 50 -12.02 1.18 5.53
CA LYS A 50 -11.15 0.18 4.89
C LYS A 50 -10.42 -0.61 5.97
N ILE A 51 -10.44 -1.93 5.83
CA ILE A 51 -9.78 -2.87 6.73
C ILE A 51 -8.79 -3.70 5.94
N HIS A 52 -7.55 -3.76 6.42
CA HIS A 52 -6.44 -4.48 5.79
C HIS A 52 -5.97 -5.66 6.65
N ASN A 53 -5.43 -6.68 6.01
CA ASN A 53 -4.71 -7.77 6.68
C ASN A 53 -3.22 -7.74 6.35
N TYR A 54 -2.41 -7.21 7.27
CA TYR A 54 -0.94 -7.23 7.17
C TYR A 54 -0.33 -8.60 7.50
N GLY A 55 -1.15 -9.54 7.99
CA GLY A 55 -0.72 -10.87 8.37
C GLY A 55 -0.65 -11.82 7.18
N GLY A 56 0.06 -12.93 7.35
CA GLY A 56 0.26 -13.90 6.26
C GLY A 56 -0.72 -15.08 6.26
N SER A 57 -1.82 -15.00 7.02
CA SER A 57 -2.91 -15.99 6.97
C SER A 57 -4.25 -15.32 6.73
N THR A 58 -5.12 -15.98 5.96
CA THR A 58 -6.52 -15.57 5.77
C THR A 58 -7.31 -15.67 7.07
N VAL A 59 -8.17 -14.67 7.33
CA VAL A 59 -9.10 -14.70 8.46
C VAL A 59 -10.48 -14.22 8.03
N ASN A 60 -11.52 -14.88 8.53
CA ASN A 60 -12.89 -14.43 8.38
C ASN A 60 -13.22 -13.39 9.46
N ILE A 61 -13.41 -12.14 9.04
CA ILE A 61 -13.75 -11.02 9.90
C ILE A 61 -15.24 -10.69 9.88
N ALA A 62 -16.09 -11.49 9.24
CA ALA A 62 -17.50 -11.16 9.02
C ALA A 62 -18.25 -10.85 10.34
N ASN A 63 -17.89 -11.51 11.43
CA ASN A 63 -18.52 -11.27 12.73
C ASN A 63 -17.74 -10.29 13.62
N TYR A 64 -16.65 -9.69 13.14
CA TYR A 64 -15.96 -8.62 13.86
C TYR A 64 -16.91 -7.43 14.01
N ARG A 65 -16.64 -6.62 15.03
CA ARG A 65 -17.56 -5.57 15.48
C ARG A 65 -16.84 -4.22 15.51
N LEU A 66 -17.45 -3.21 14.91
CA LEU A 66 -17.05 -1.81 15.04
C LEU A 66 -17.70 -1.22 16.30
N CYS A 67 -16.98 -0.30 16.93
CA CYS A 67 -17.44 0.53 18.04
C CYS A 67 -17.02 1.98 17.80
N SER A 68 -17.98 2.90 17.81
CA SER A 68 -17.75 4.34 17.74
C SER A 68 -18.70 5.01 18.73
N LEU A 69 -18.20 5.84 19.64
CA LEU A 69 -18.98 6.51 20.68
C LEU A 69 -19.97 5.58 21.41
N ILE A 70 -19.53 4.36 21.73
CA ILE A 70 -20.31 3.32 22.43
C ILE A 70 -21.50 2.76 21.59
N ALA A 71 -21.62 3.14 20.32
CA ALA A 71 -22.50 2.50 19.35
C ALA A 71 -21.78 1.38 18.61
N TYR A 72 -22.47 0.26 18.36
CA TYR A 72 -21.85 -0.96 17.82
C TYR A 72 -22.44 -1.38 16.49
N ARG A 73 -21.60 -1.96 15.63
CA ARG A 73 -22.01 -2.54 14.33
C ARG A 73 -21.25 -3.84 14.10
N THR A 74 -21.95 -4.91 13.72
CA THR A 74 -21.31 -6.13 13.22
C THR A 74 -21.09 -6.02 11.72
N LEU A 75 -19.89 -6.37 11.23
CA LEU A 75 -19.54 -6.21 9.81
C LEU A 75 -20.52 -6.93 8.87
N SER A 76 -20.89 -8.17 9.16
CA SER A 76 -21.75 -8.97 8.27
C SER A 76 -23.22 -8.54 8.19
N SER A 77 -23.74 -7.86 9.22
CA SER A 77 -25.18 -7.60 9.33
C SER A 77 -25.56 -6.12 9.38
N GLN A 78 -24.60 -5.23 9.64
CA GLN A 78 -24.86 -3.80 9.80
C GLN A 78 -23.89 -2.92 9.00
N THR A 79 -23.20 -3.52 8.03
CA THR A 79 -22.42 -2.82 7.02
C THR A 79 -22.71 -3.43 5.65
N THR A 80 -22.32 -2.74 4.58
CA THR A 80 -22.36 -3.24 3.21
C THR A 80 -20.94 -3.24 2.66
N VAL A 81 -20.48 -4.39 2.15
CA VAL A 81 -19.18 -4.49 1.47
C VAL A 81 -19.25 -3.73 0.16
N GLN A 82 -18.40 -2.70 0.01
CA GLN A 82 -18.26 -1.89 -1.19
C GLN A 82 -17.22 -2.50 -2.14
N SER A 83 -16.15 -3.07 -1.59
CA SER A 83 -15.11 -3.77 -2.34
C SER A 83 -14.38 -4.79 -1.44
N GLY A 84 -13.72 -5.78 -2.07
CA GLY A 84 -12.99 -6.82 -1.35
C GLY A 84 -13.88 -7.90 -0.73
N SER A 85 -13.41 -8.55 0.34
CA SER A 85 -14.10 -9.66 1.00
C SER A 85 -13.86 -9.68 2.50
N LEU A 86 -14.91 -10.01 3.27
CA LEU A 86 -14.80 -10.24 4.72
C LEU A 86 -14.06 -11.54 5.07
N ASN A 87 -13.78 -12.41 4.10
CA ASN A 87 -12.80 -13.48 4.23
C ASN A 87 -11.44 -12.96 3.74
N LEU A 88 -10.76 -12.24 4.63
CA LEU A 88 -9.66 -11.34 4.28
C LEU A 88 -8.34 -12.10 4.21
N GLY A 89 -7.82 -12.29 2.98
CA GLY A 89 -6.53 -12.92 2.73
C GLY A 89 -5.33 -12.04 3.12
N PRO A 90 -4.10 -12.56 3.06
CA PRO A 90 -2.89 -11.77 3.28
C PRO A 90 -2.78 -10.60 2.29
N ASN A 91 -2.42 -9.42 2.80
CA ASN A 91 -2.30 -8.17 2.04
C ASN A 91 -3.55 -7.83 1.21
N GLN A 92 -4.73 -8.22 1.70
CA GLN A 92 -6.00 -7.88 1.08
C GLN A 92 -6.73 -6.83 1.92
N ASP A 93 -7.54 -6.04 1.21
CA ASP A 93 -8.43 -5.05 1.78
C ASP A 93 -9.89 -5.45 1.64
N VAL A 94 -10.71 -4.94 2.54
CA VAL A 94 -12.16 -4.85 2.39
C VAL A 94 -12.61 -3.45 2.78
N VAL A 95 -13.41 -2.84 1.92
CA VAL A 95 -14.06 -1.57 2.19
C VAL A 95 -15.52 -1.83 2.51
N VAL A 96 -15.97 -1.31 3.65
CA VAL A 96 -17.38 -1.40 4.06
C VAL A 96 -17.97 -0.01 4.24
N SER A 97 -19.23 0.17 3.87
CA SER A 97 -20.05 1.32 4.27
C SER A 97 -20.92 0.94 5.46
N ILE A 98 -21.08 1.81 6.44
CA ILE A 98 -21.86 1.53 7.64
C ILE A 98 -23.34 1.83 7.40
N ASN A 99 -24.22 0.92 7.83
CA ASN A 99 -25.65 1.10 7.62
C ASN A 99 -26.25 2.01 8.72
N GLY A 100 -27.11 2.93 8.30
CA GLY A 100 -28.01 3.67 9.18
C GLY A 100 -27.76 5.17 9.32
N GLY A 101 -26.70 5.73 8.75
CA GLY A 101 -26.42 7.18 8.77
C GLY A 101 -26.02 7.72 10.14
N GLY A 102 -25.07 8.64 10.18
CA GLY A 102 -24.62 9.33 11.39
C GLY A 102 -23.94 8.44 12.45
N TYR A 103 -23.41 7.29 12.06
CA TYR A 103 -22.65 6.41 12.94
C TYR A 103 -21.23 6.95 13.19
N LEU A 104 -20.58 7.48 12.16
CA LEU A 104 -19.28 8.15 12.29
C LEU A 104 -19.52 9.65 12.44
N ASN A 105 -19.16 10.22 13.60
CA ASN A 105 -19.26 11.65 13.82
C ASN A 105 -18.08 12.35 13.13
N ASP A 106 -18.36 13.32 12.27
CA ASP A 106 -17.36 14.07 11.50
C ASP A 106 -16.56 15.08 12.34
N THR A 107 -17.09 15.49 13.48
CA THR A 107 -16.50 16.51 14.35
C THR A 107 -15.50 15.90 15.32
N ALA A 108 -15.90 14.88 16.08
CA ALA A 108 -15.03 14.14 16.98
C ALA A 108 -15.63 12.78 17.36
N ALA A 109 -14.84 11.71 17.20
CA ALA A 109 -15.24 10.36 17.58
C ALA A 109 -14.02 9.44 17.71
N ASP A 110 -14.28 8.24 18.20
CA ASP A 110 -13.40 7.09 18.15
C ASP A 110 -13.93 6.05 17.16
N LEU A 111 -13.04 5.19 16.67
CA LEU A 111 -13.40 3.95 15.99
C LEU A 111 -12.51 2.82 16.48
N GLY A 112 -13.12 1.84 17.14
CA GLY A 112 -12.49 0.59 17.53
C GLY A 112 -12.99 -0.59 16.70
N LEU A 113 -12.08 -1.48 16.32
CA LEU A 113 -12.40 -2.78 15.75
C LEU A 113 -12.25 -3.84 16.84
N TYR A 114 -13.20 -4.77 16.94
CA TYR A 114 -13.24 -5.81 17.97
C TYR A 114 -13.48 -7.18 17.37
N LEU A 115 -12.98 -8.21 18.06
CA LEU A 115 -13.27 -9.61 17.76
C LEU A 115 -14.78 -9.90 17.90
N ALA A 116 -15.21 -11.03 17.35
CA ALA A 116 -16.62 -11.37 17.22
C ALA A 116 -17.40 -11.49 18.54
N THR A 117 -16.73 -11.83 19.64
CA THR A 117 -17.36 -12.06 20.93
C THR A 117 -16.59 -11.35 22.06
N GLY A 118 -17.20 -11.27 23.24
CA GLY A 118 -16.63 -10.63 24.41
C GLY A 118 -17.02 -9.16 24.57
N SER A 119 -16.65 -8.62 25.73
CA SER A 119 -16.98 -7.25 26.16
C SER A 119 -16.18 -6.19 25.39
N PHE A 120 -16.81 -5.08 25.05
CA PHE A 120 -16.12 -3.91 24.48
C PHE A 120 -15.23 -3.17 25.49
N GLY A 121 -15.41 -3.44 26.79
CA GLY A 121 -14.51 -2.95 27.85
C GLY A 121 -13.26 -3.83 28.04
N ASP A 122 -13.17 -4.98 27.38
CA ASP A 122 -12.03 -5.89 27.48
C ASP A 122 -10.99 -5.58 26.40
N ALA A 123 -9.82 -5.08 26.83
CA ALA A 123 -8.70 -4.71 25.98
C ALA A 123 -8.19 -5.88 25.11
N THR A 124 -8.37 -7.13 25.55
CA THR A 124 -7.96 -8.29 24.76
C THR A 124 -8.86 -8.50 23.54
N ARG A 125 -10.09 -7.95 23.56
CA ARG A 125 -11.09 -8.09 22.50
C ARG A 125 -11.02 -6.99 21.47
N MET A 126 -10.41 -5.86 21.80
CA MET A 126 -10.08 -4.82 20.83
C MET A 126 -8.95 -5.34 19.93
N VAL A 127 -9.14 -5.18 18.63
CA VAL A 127 -8.19 -5.51 17.57
C VAL A 127 -7.40 -4.25 17.21
N ASP A 128 -8.11 -3.16 16.96
CA ASP A 128 -7.52 -1.91 16.50
C ASP A 128 -8.32 -0.69 16.99
N PHE A 129 -7.72 0.50 16.92
CA PHE A 129 -8.32 1.73 17.41
C PHE A 129 -7.72 2.98 16.75
N MET A 130 -8.58 3.94 16.45
CA MET A 130 -8.21 5.34 16.20
C MET A 130 -9.23 6.31 16.81
N GLN A 131 -8.86 7.57 16.97
CA GLN A 131 -9.81 8.65 17.29
C GLN A 131 -9.37 9.98 16.68
N TRP A 132 -10.32 10.86 16.41
CA TRP A 132 -10.10 12.15 15.76
C TRP A 132 -10.90 13.27 16.43
N GLY A 133 -10.53 14.51 16.13
CA GLY A 133 -11.19 15.73 16.60
C GLY A 133 -10.95 16.07 18.08
N SER A 134 -10.86 15.08 18.98
CA SER A 134 -10.50 15.30 20.38
C SER A 134 -9.95 14.05 21.09
N GLY A 135 -9.30 14.29 22.23
CA GLY A 135 -8.88 13.27 23.21
C GLY A 135 -10.07 12.71 24.02
N GLY A 136 -9.98 11.48 24.54
CA GLY A 136 -10.96 10.96 25.51
C GLY A 136 -12.25 10.38 24.93
N ASN A 137 -12.31 10.12 23.62
CA ASN A 137 -13.53 9.62 22.98
C ASN A 137 -13.77 8.13 23.25
N GLY A 138 -15.05 7.78 23.38
CA GLY A 138 -15.58 6.40 23.50
C GLY A 138 -14.70 5.41 24.26
N ARG A 139 -13.99 4.56 23.52
CA ARG A 139 -13.19 3.44 24.05
C ARG A 139 -11.69 3.73 24.20
N GLU A 140 -11.27 5.00 24.21
CA GLU A 140 -9.85 5.39 24.40
C GLU A 140 -9.20 4.66 25.59
N SER A 141 -9.86 4.63 26.75
CA SER A 141 -9.33 3.96 27.95
C SER A 141 -9.03 2.46 27.74
N VAL A 142 -9.80 1.79 26.88
CA VAL A 142 -9.59 0.38 26.53
C VAL A 142 -8.39 0.24 25.57
N ALA A 143 -8.26 1.16 24.61
CA ALA A 143 -7.12 1.20 23.69
C ALA A 143 -5.79 1.50 24.39
N VAL A 144 -5.82 2.40 25.38
CA VAL A 144 -4.70 2.69 26.29
C VAL A 144 -4.34 1.45 27.10
N THR A 145 -5.34 0.77 27.69
CA THR A 145 -5.12 -0.49 28.43
C THR A 145 -4.53 -1.59 27.55
N LYS A 146 -4.93 -1.65 26.27
CA LYS A 146 -4.37 -2.57 25.26
C LYS A 146 -2.93 -2.21 24.87
N GLY A 147 -2.52 -0.95 25.06
CA GLY A 147 -1.21 -0.44 24.68
C GLY A 147 -1.09 -0.01 23.20
N ILE A 148 -2.23 0.24 22.52
CA ILE A 148 -2.25 0.69 21.12
C ILE A 148 -2.63 2.16 20.95
N TRP A 149 -2.85 2.88 22.05
CA TRP A 149 -3.15 4.31 22.00
C TRP A 149 -2.56 5.04 23.20
N THR A 150 -2.23 6.32 23.02
CA THR A 150 -1.77 7.19 24.11
C THR A 150 -2.94 8.07 24.56
N ALA A 151 -3.23 8.08 25.86
CA ALA A 151 -4.36 8.82 26.43
C ALA A 151 -4.33 10.30 26.02
N GLY A 152 -5.48 10.83 25.62
CA GLY A 152 -5.65 12.23 25.21
C GLY A 152 -5.16 12.56 23.80
N THR A 153 -4.48 11.65 23.11
CA THR A 153 -4.00 11.90 21.73
C THR A 153 -5.09 11.61 20.71
N PHE A 154 -5.09 12.33 19.59
CA PHE A 154 -6.05 12.17 18.51
C PHE A 154 -5.43 12.55 17.17
N VAL A 155 -6.00 12.02 16.09
CA VAL A 155 -5.63 12.37 14.72
C VAL A 155 -6.04 13.80 14.45
N ASN A 156 -5.05 14.69 14.22
CA ASN A 156 -5.24 16.14 14.11
C ASN A 156 -4.97 16.64 12.68
N VAL A 157 -5.62 16.00 11.72
CA VAL A 157 -5.63 16.33 10.29
C VAL A 157 -7.07 16.26 9.78
N SER A 158 -7.31 16.56 8.51
CA SER A 158 -8.66 16.48 7.93
C SER A 158 -8.98 15.06 7.43
N PRO A 159 -10.25 14.61 7.54
CA PRO A 159 -10.67 13.38 6.90
C PRO A 159 -10.72 13.52 5.35
N PRO A 160 -10.76 12.41 4.59
CA PRO A 160 -10.69 11.02 5.06
C PRO A 160 -9.33 10.71 5.71
N TYR A 161 -9.32 9.82 6.69
CA TYR A 161 -8.10 9.46 7.41
C TYR A 161 -7.50 8.20 6.81
N GLU A 162 -6.18 8.18 6.66
CA GLU A 162 -5.40 7.04 6.16
C GLU A 162 -4.32 6.66 7.18
N TYR A 163 -4.18 5.36 7.44
CA TYR A 163 -3.12 4.81 8.26
C TYR A 163 -1.82 4.71 7.46
N THR A 164 -0.74 5.31 7.95
CA THR A 164 0.55 5.41 7.24
C THR A 164 1.61 4.41 7.74
N GLY A 165 1.22 3.47 8.60
CA GLY A 165 2.11 2.44 9.13
C GLY A 165 2.16 1.16 8.30
N ASN A 166 2.89 0.16 8.80
CA ASN A 166 3.10 -1.16 8.20
C ASN A 166 2.32 -2.28 8.90
N GLY A 167 1.33 -1.91 9.70
CA GLY A 167 0.49 -2.81 10.50
C GLY A 167 0.99 -3.01 11.93
N GLY A 168 2.28 -2.81 12.20
CA GLY A 168 2.86 -2.96 13.55
C GLY A 168 2.81 -1.69 14.40
N GLN A 169 2.66 -0.51 13.79
CA GLN A 169 2.69 0.77 14.50
C GLN A 169 1.31 1.22 14.98
N ASN A 170 1.26 1.96 16.08
CA ASN A 170 0.03 2.33 16.78
C ASN A 170 0.06 3.80 17.19
N GLY A 171 -1.11 4.39 17.42
CA GLY A 171 -1.25 5.77 17.89
C GLY A 171 -1.50 6.78 16.78
N ALA A 172 -1.92 7.98 17.19
CA ALA A 172 -2.36 9.06 16.30
C ALA A 172 -1.31 9.51 15.27
N SER A 173 -0.01 9.34 15.54
CA SER A 173 1.07 9.75 14.65
C SER A 173 1.21 8.91 13.38
N PHE A 174 0.50 7.78 13.29
CA PHE A 174 0.50 6.90 12.13
C PHE A 174 -0.80 7.04 11.31
N TRP A 175 -1.46 8.19 11.43
CA TRP A 175 -2.64 8.53 10.67
C TRP A 175 -2.43 9.90 10.04
N ASP A 176 -2.80 10.03 8.78
CA ASP A 176 -2.74 11.27 8.02
C ASP A 176 -4.03 11.45 7.21
N THR A 177 -4.16 12.56 6.47
CA THR A 177 -5.22 12.74 5.49
C THR A 177 -4.97 11.81 4.31
N LEU A 178 -6.00 11.09 3.87
CA LEU A 178 -6.00 10.34 2.62
C LEU A 178 -5.81 11.32 1.47
N LEU A 179 -4.59 11.37 0.95
CA LEU A 179 -4.29 12.11 -0.26
C LEU A 179 -4.60 11.16 -1.41
N GLY A 180 -5.68 11.44 -2.16
CA GLY A 180 -6.09 10.66 -3.32
C GLY A 180 -4.96 10.56 -4.36
N ILE A 181 -4.13 9.54 -4.21
CA ILE A 181 -3.21 9.04 -5.21
C ILE A 181 -3.58 7.56 -5.38
N ASP A 182 -4.81 7.31 -5.80
CA ASP A 182 -5.13 6.04 -6.44
C ASP A 182 -4.30 5.97 -7.74
N ASP A 183 -3.26 5.13 -7.72
CA ASP A 183 -2.90 4.26 -8.84
C ASP A 183 -3.04 4.82 -10.27
N PHE A 184 -2.45 5.98 -10.55
CA PHE A 184 -2.35 6.48 -11.94
C PHE A 184 -1.47 5.57 -12.82
N GLU A 185 -0.68 4.68 -12.23
CA GLU A 185 0.22 3.76 -12.96
C GLU A 185 -0.43 2.40 -13.30
N ASN A 186 -1.48 1.97 -12.59
CA ASN A 186 -2.07 0.64 -12.78
C ASN A 186 -3.36 0.61 -13.64
N SER A 187 -4.07 1.73 -13.76
CA SER A 187 -5.30 1.84 -14.56
C SER A 187 -5.08 2.20 -16.04
N SER A 188 -3.86 2.58 -16.40
CA SER A 188 -3.52 2.96 -17.78
C SER A 188 -3.68 1.78 -18.74
N SER A 189 -4.36 2.01 -19.86
CA SER A 189 -4.55 1.05 -20.95
C SER A 189 -3.27 0.87 -21.78
N PHE A 190 -2.29 1.75 -21.58
CA PHE A 190 -0.98 1.71 -22.25
C PHE A 190 0.13 2.28 -21.36
N SER A 191 1.38 2.00 -21.69
CA SER A 191 2.56 2.62 -21.07
C SER A 191 3.49 3.23 -22.13
N VAL A 192 4.21 4.28 -21.75
CA VAL A 192 5.11 5.05 -22.63
C VAL A 192 6.52 5.07 -22.05
N TYR A 193 7.50 4.57 -22.80
CA TYR A 193 8.88 4.50 -22.32
C TYR A 193 9.93 4.55 -23.45
N PRO A 194 11.14 5.06 -23.20
CA PRO A 194 11.55 5.72 -21.98
C PRO A 194 10.91 7.11 -21.86
N ASN A 195 10.70 7.56 -20.64
CA ASN A 195 10.32 8.93 -20.35
C ASN A 195 11.22 9.40 -19.19
N PRO A 196 12.13 10.37 -19.39
CA PRO A 196 12.36 11.15 -20.62
C PRO A 196 12.92 10.36 -21.83
N THR A 197 12.87 10.95 -23.02
CA THR A 197 13.44 10.38 -24.26
C THR A 197 14.18 11.44 -25.10
N ASP A 198 15.15 11.00 -25.91
CA ASP A 198 15.86 11.84 -26.88
C ASP A 198 15.29 11.71 -28.30
N SER A 199 14.74 10.56 -28.68
CA SER A 199 14.44 10.26 -30.09
C SER A 199 13.32 9.27 -30.33
N MET A 200 13.16 8.26 -29.48
CA MET A 200 12.20 7.17 -29.68
C MET A 200 11.37 6.93 -28.43
N LEU A 201 10.06 6.80 -28.59
CA LEU A 201 9.13 6.31 -27.57
C LEU A 201 8.59 4.94 -27.98
N ASN A 202 8.52 4.04 -27.02
CA ASN A 202 7.80 2.79 -27.13
C ASN A 202 6.46 2.94 -26.43
N ILE A 203 5.43 2.50 -27.12
CA ILE A 203 4.07 2.42 -26.61
C ILE A 203 3.73 0.96 -26.45
N GLN A 204 3.52 0.53 -25.21
CA GLN A 204 3.06 -0.81 -24.92
C GLN A 204 1.57 -0.77 -24.56
N LEU A 205 0.75 -1.41 -25.38
CA LEU A 205 -0.69 -1.50 -25.15
C LEU A 205 -0.98 -2.67 -24.21
N LYS A 206 -1.82 -2.45 -23.20
CA LYS A 206 -2.38 -3.55 -22.37
C LYS A 206 -3.52 -4.23 -23.16
N SER A 207 -3.76 -5.52 -22.89
CA SER A 207 -4.68 -6.37 -23.64
C SER A 207 -6.07 -5.74 -23.85
N GLY A 208 -6.53 -5.66 -25.10
CA GLY A 208 -7.89 -5.20 -25.45
C GLY A 208 -7.96 -4.05 -26.46
N ILE A 209 -6.85 -3.39 -26.78
CA ILE A 209 -6.77 -2.37 -27.85
C ILE A 209 -6.26 -3.04 -29.13
N SER A 210 -7.11 -3.14 -30.16
CA SER A 210 -6.75 -3.77 -31.44
C SER A 210 -6.47 -2.78 -32.57
N ASN A 211 -7.10 -1.60 -32.53
CA ASN A 211 -6.90 -0.49 -33.48
C ASN A 211 -7.09 0.85 -32.75
N GLY A 212 -6.27 1.86 -33.05
CA GLY A 212 -6.41 3.18 -32.45
C GLY A 212 -5.66 4.28 -33.19
N ASN A 213 -5.77 5.51 -32.68
CA ASN A 213 -5.01 6.66 -33.14
C ASN A 213 -4.15 7.20 -32.00
N LEU A 214 -2.90 7.50 -32.30
CA LEU A 214 -1.95 8.15 -31.42
C LEU A 214 -1.75 9.58 -31.89
N GLU A 215 -1.82 10.52 -30.95
CA GLU A 215 -1.63 11.95 -31.18
C GLU A 215 -0.67 12.50 -30.13
N VAL A 216 0.28 13.36 -30.55
CA VAL A 216 1.16 14.08 -29.63
C VAL A 216 0.88 15.56 -29.73
N PHE A 217 0.74 16.21 -28.57
CA PHE A 217 0.49 17.65 -28.43
C PHE A 217 1.62 18.32 -27.66
N ASP A 218 1.97 19.54 -28.04
CA ASP A 218 2.81 20.40 -27.20
C ASP A 218 2.03 20.97 -26.00
N ILE A 219 2.72 21.69 -25.10
CA ILE A 219 2.09 22.29 -23.92
C ILE A 219 1.00 23.33 -24.21
N LEU A 220 0.94 23.86 -25.44
CA LEU A 220 -0.09 24.80 -25.88
C LEU A 220 -1.29 24.08 -26.52
N GLY A 221 -1.27 22.74 -26.55
CA GLY A 221 -2.31 21.91 -27.14
C GLY A 221 -2.23 21.81 -28.67
N LYS A 222 -1.11 22.22 -29.28
CA LYS A 222 -0.93 22.07 -30.73
C LYS A 222 -0.55 20.63 -31.05
N LEU A 223 -1.28 20.01 -31.98
CA LEU A 223 -0.95 18.69 -32.53
C LEU A 223 0.38 18.76 -33.30
N VAL A 224 1.36 17.94 -32.90
CA VAL A 224 2.70 17.89 -33.50
C VAL A 224 3.01 16.55 -34.17
N LEU A 225 2.34 15.46 -33.78
CA LEU A 225 2.47 14.14 -34.41
C LEU A 225 1.13 13.41 -34.36
N SER A 226 0.80 12.65 -35.40
CA SER A 226 -0.33 11.73 -35.42
C SER A 226 0.02 10.45 -36.18
N GLN A 227 -0.35 9.30 -35.63
CA GLN A 227 -0.05 7.99 -36.20
C GLN A 227 -1.13 6.96 -35.81
N GLY A 228 -1.55 6.13 -36.76
CA GLY A 228 -2.42 4.98 -36.47
C GLY A 228 -1.68 3.87 -35.71
N LEU A 229 -2.35 3.28 -34.72
CA LEU A 229 -1.91 2.09 -34.01
C LEU A 229 -2.58 0.86 -34.62
N ASN A 230 -1.79 -0.14 -34.98
CA ASN A 230 -2.27 -1.44 -35.44
C ASN A 230 -2.10 -2.50 -34.33
N SER A 231 -2.61 -3.71 -34.58
CA SER A 231 -2.71 -4.81 -33.60
C SER A 231 -1.38 -5.42 -33.14
N GLU A 232 -0.25 -4.73 -33.34
CA GLU A 232 1.03 -5.12 -32.74
C GLU A 232 1.14 -4.52 -31.34
N ASN A 233 1.40 -5.37 -30.34
CA ASN A 233 1.41 -5.00 -28.92
C ASN A 233 2.42 -3.90 -28.54
N LEU A 234 3.31 -3.53 -29.47
CA LEU A 234 4.34 -2.51 -29.29
C LEU A 234 4.36 -1.60 -30.53
N SER A 235 4.21 -0.30 -30.34
CA SER A 235 4.40 0.71 -31.40
C SER A 235 5.55 1.64 -31.05
N GLU A 236 6.45 1.86 -32.01
CA GLU A 236 7.57 2.79 -31.88
C GLU A 236 7.25 4.14 -32.54
N ILE A 237 7.51 5.23 -31.81
CA ILE A 237 7.22 6.60 -32.23
C ILE A 237 8.51 7.41 -32.25
N ASN A 238 8.86 7.95 -33.41
CA ASN A 238 10.01 8.82 -33.55
C ASN A 238 9.66 10.27 -33.20
N VAL A 239 10.26 10.76 -32.12
CA VAL A 239 10.12 12.13 -31.59
C VAL A 239 11.41 12.95 -31.71
N ALA A 240 12.43 12.47 -32.44
CA ALA A 240 13.73 13.13 -32.57
C ALA A 240 13.65 14.54 -33.18
N HIS A 241 12.62 14.78 -33.99
CA HIS A 241 12.37 16.06 -34.65
C HIS A 241 11.67 17.09 -33.75
N LEU A 242 11.19 16.68 -32.55
CA LEU A 242 10.59 17.58 -31.58
C LEU A 242 11.69 18.30 -30.79
N ASN A 243 11.42 19.56 -30.42
CA ASN A 243 12.29 20.31 -29.54
C ASN A 243 12.22 19.76 -28.11
N SER A 244 13.25 20.04 -27.31
CA SER A 244 13.25 19.74 -25.87
C SER A 244 12.05 20.39 -25.18
N GLY A 245 11.31 19.63 -24.39
CA GLY A 245 10.11 20.13 -23.72
C GLY A 245 9.16 19.05 -23.21
N LEU A 246 8.07 19.51 -22.58
CA LEU A 246 6.99 18.65 -22.12
C LEU A 246 5.96 18.46 -23.24
N TYR A 247 5.50 17.23 -23.42
CA TYR A 247 4.49 16.86 -24.40
C TYR A 247 3.41 15.98 -23.77
N LEU A 248 2.23 15.98 -24.40
CA LEU A 248 1.13 15.07 -24.08
C LEU A 248 0.96 14.08 -25.22
N ILE A 249 0.87 12.81 -24.91
CA ILE A 249 0.55 11.73 -25.84
C ILE A 249 -0.83 11.19 -25.52
N LYS A 250 -1.72 11.24 -26.50
CA LYS A 250 -3.09 10.75 -26.42
C LYS A 250 -3.24 9.52 -27.31
N ILE A 251 -3.83 8.47 -26.77
CA ILE A 251 -4.23 7.28 -27.54
C ILE A 251 -5.74 7.17 -27.47
N SER A 252 -6.37 7.00 -28.63
CA SER A 252 -7.83 6.82 -28.75
C SER A 252 -8.13 5.52 -29.49
N ALA A 253 -8.96 4.65 -28.90
CA ALA A 253 -9.40 3.39 -29.48
C ALA A 253 -10.88 3.17 -29.17
N GLU A 254 -11.68 2.91 -30.20
CA GLU A 254 -13.16 2.83 -30.09
C GLU A 254 -13.72 4.06 -29.35
N ASP A 255 -14.39 3.87 -28.21
CA ASP A 255 -14.99 4.94 -27.38
C ASP A 255 -14.10 5.37 -26.20
N LYS A 256 -12.83 4.95 -26.17
CA LYS A 256 -11.89 5.25 -25.08
C LYS A 256 -10.74 6.12 -25.57
N SER A 257 -10.41 7.15 -24.80
CA SER A 257 -9.19 7.92 -25.00
C SER A 257 -8.47 8.14 -23.69
N GLU A 258 -7.16 7.95 -23.70
CA GLU A 258 -6.30 8.14 -22.54
C GLU A 258 -5.09 9.00 -22.93
N THR A 259 -4.62 9.84 -22.01
CA THR A 259 -3.53 10.78 -22.24
C THR A 259 -2.46 10.65 -21.16
N GLN A 260 -1.20 10.55 -21.56
CA GLN A 260 -0.04 10.56 -20.67
C GLN A 260 0.90 11.70 -21.04
N ARG A 261 1.75 12.10 -20.10
CA ARG A 261 2.79 13.12 -20.34
C ARG A 261 4.13 12.45 -20.60
N PHE A 262 4.96 13.03 -21.46
CA PHE A 262 6.37 12.66 -21.56
C PHE A 262 7.28 13.88 -21.74
N ILE A 263 8.55 13.71 -21.40
CA ILE A 263 9.59 14.73 -21.51
C ILE A 263 10.52 14.36 -22.67
N LYS A 264 10.69 15.29 -23.61
CA LYS A 264 11.70 15.26 -24.67
C LYS A 264 12.91 16.06 -24.18
N ASN A 265 14.10 15.45 -24.13
CA ASN A 265 15.34 16.15 -23.82
C ASN A 265 15.85 16.99 -24.98
#